data_AF-A0A5J4P613-F1
#
_entry.id   AF-A0A5J4P613-F1
#
_cell.length_a   1.000
_cell.length_b   1.000
_cell.length_c   1.000
_cell.angle_alpha   90.00
_cell.angle_beta   90.00
_cell.angle_gamma   90.00
#
_symmetry.space_group_name_H-M   'P 1'
#
loop_
_entity.id
_entity.type
_entity.pdbx_description
1 polymer ?
#
loop_
_entity_poly.entity_id
_entity_poly.type
_entity_poly.pdbx_seq_one_letter_code
_entity_poly.pdbx_strand_id
1 'polypeptide(L)' 'MYPLKFEPILKQVLWGGDKIIPFKQLNDTLDRVGESWELSGVEN' A
#
# COMPACT_ATOMS: atom_id res chain seq x y z
N MET A 1 10.31 13.25 21.14
CA MET A 1 9.20 12.55 20.48
C MET A 1 9.70 12.05 19.13
N TYR A 2 9.35 10.82 18.75
CA TYR A 2 9.77 10.23 17.47
C TYR A 2 8.56 10.05 16.55
N PRO A 3 8.69 10.25 15.23
CA PRO A 3 7.64 9.96 14.28
C PRO A 3 7.31 8.46 14.25
N LEU A 4 6.03 8.13 14.10
CA LEU A 4 5.58 6.78 13.80
C LEU A 4 5.62 6.55 12.29
N LYS A 5 6.06 5.35 11.88
CA LYS A 5 5.97 4.87 10.51
C LYS A 5 4.97 3.72 10.48
N PHE A 6 4.04 3.76 9.55
CA PHE A 6 3.01 2.73 9.40
C PHE A 6 3.33 1.79 8.25
N GLU A 7 2.94 0.54 8.39
CA GLU A 7 3.00 -0.45 7.30
C GLU A 7 1.78 -0.28 6.40
N PRO A 8 1.95 -0.28 5.07
CA PRO A 8 0.84 -0.09 4.15
C PRO A 8 -0.04 -1.34 4.07
N ILE A 9 -1.35 -1.12 3.98
CA ILE A 9 -2.32 -2.12 3.55
C ILE A 9 -2.55 -1.94 2.05
N LEU A 10 -2.07 -2.87 1.22
CA LEU A 10 -2.27 -2.81 -0.23
C LEU A 10 -3.61 -3.44 -0.60
N LYS A 11 -4.45 -2.72 -1.34
CA LYS A 11 -5.74 -3.22 -1.83
C LYS A 11 -5.76 -3.31 -3.35
N GLN A 12 -6.13 -4.50 -3.84
CA GLN A 12 -6.36 -4.73 -5.27
C GLN A 12 -7.75 -4.22 -5.65
N VAL A 13 -7.85 -3.59 -6.82
CA VAL A 13 -9.13 -3.16 -7.39
C VAL A 13 -9.19 -3.47 -8.88
N LEU A 14 -10.39 -3.53 -9.47
CA LEU A 14 -10.57 -3.94 -10.88
C LEU A 14 -9.74 -3.07 -11.85
N TRP A 15 -9.65 -1.78 -11.58
CA TRP A 15 -8.91 -0.78 -12.35
C TRP A 15 -7.52 -0.45 -11.76
N GLY A 16 -7.05 -1.23 -10.79
CA GLY A 16 -5.73 -1.04 -10.19
C GLY A 16 -4.61 -1.37 -11.17
N GLY A 17 -3.40 -0.94 -10.85
CA GLY A 17 -2.24 -1.05 -11.74
C GLY A 17 -0.98 -1.48 -11.02
N ASP A 18 0.16 -1.17 -11.64
CA ASP A 18 1.50 -1.56 -11.21
C ASP A 18 2.33 -0.39 -10.67
N LYS A 19 1.75 0.82 -10.58
CA LYS A 19 2.49 2.04 -10.25
C LYS A 19 2.80 2.22 -8.76
N ILE A 20 1.94 1.76 -7.86
CA ILE A 20 2.01 2.09 -6.43
C ILE A 20 3.24 1.48 -5.77
N ILE A 21 3.49 0.18 -5.98
CA ILE A 21 4.63 -0.56 -5.41
C ILE A 21 5.98 0.07 -5.80
N PRO A 22 6.32 0.27 -7.09
CA PRO A 22 7.60 0.87 -7.47
C PRO A 22 7.71 2.34 -7.07
N PHE A 23 6.60 3.11 -7.12
CA PHE A 23 6.61 4.50 -6.67
C PHE A 23 6.95 4.63 -5.18
N LYS A 24 6.39 3.75 -4.34
CA LYS A 24 6.65 3.71 -2.89
C LYS A 24 7.87 2.88 -2.51
N GLN A 25 8.54 2.26 -3.49
CA GLN A 25 9.68 1.36 -3.28
C GLN A 25 9.37 0.24 -2.28
N LEU A 26 8.14 -0.31 -2.38
CA LEU A 26 7.71 -1.40 -1.51
C LEU A 26 8.29 -2.72 -2.01
N ASN A 27 8.63 -3.60 -1.07
CA ASN A 27 9.11 -4.96 -1.37
C ASN A 27 7.93 -5.93 -1.45
N ASP A 28 7.09 -5.77 -2.46
CA ASP A 28 5.90 -6.57 -2.69
C ASP A 28 5.76 -6.88 -4.20
N THR A 29 5.03 -7.93 -4.55
CA THR A 29 4.79 -8.38 -5.93
C THR A 29 3.30 -8.40 -6.29
N LEU A 30 2.42 -7.88 -5.43
CA LEU A 30 0.98 -7.82 -5.66
C LEU A 30 0.63 -7.02 -6.92
N ASP A 31 -0.19 -7.59 -7.79
CA ASP A 31 -0.64 -6.93 -9.01
C ASP A 31 -1.93 -6.12 -8.77
N ARG A 32 -2.27 -5.25 -9.74
CA ARG A 32 -3.55 -4.50 -9.74
C ARG A 32 -3.82 -3.73 -8.44
N VAL A 33 -2.77 -3.20 -7.81
CA VAL A 33 -2.89 -2.37 -6.61
C VAL A 33 -3.48 -1.03 -7.03
N GLY A 34 -4.66 -0.71 -6.51
CA GLY A 34 -5.31 0.58 -6.72
C GLY A 34 -5.17 1.53 -5.54
N GLU A 35 -4.99 0.97 -4.34
CA GLU A 35 -4.95 1.72 -3.09
C GLU A 35 -3.86 1.18 -2.16
N SER A 36 -3.31 2.07 -1.34
CA SER A 36 -2.29 1.79 -0.32
C SER A 36 -2.68 2.61 0.90
N TRP A 37 -3.06 1.96 2.00
CA TRP A 37 -3.55 2.62 3.21
C TRP A 37 -2.52 2.53 4.32
N GLU A 38 -1.87 3.64 4.67
CA GLU A 38 -0.88 3.68 5.76
C GLU A 38 -1.52 4.01 7.11
N LEU A 39 -2.52 4.89 7.14
CA LEU A 39 -3.23 5.25 8.37
C LEU A 39 -4.65 4.74 8.29
N SER A 40 -4.85 3.51 8.76
CA SER A 40 -6.14 2.83 8.79
C SER A 40 -6.37 2.17 10.14
N GLY A 41 -7.63 2.15 10.60
CA GLY A 41 -8.07 1.38 11.76
C GLY A 41 -8.54 -0.03 11.41
N VAL A 42 -8.40 -0.43 10.14
CA VAL A 42 -8.76 -1.77 9.64
C VAL A 42 -7.53 -2.68 9.73
N GLU A 43 -7.70 -3.91 10.20
CA GLU A 43 -6.62 -4.91 10.25
C GLU A 43 -6.29 -5.46 8.84
N ASN A 44 -5.04 -5.90 8.69
CA ASN A 44 -4.49 -6.47 7.44
C ASN A 44 -5.03 -7.87 7.14
#